data_AF-A0AAV2NTR7-F1
#
_entry.id   AF-A0AAV2NTR7-F1
#
_cell.length_a   1.000
_cell.length_b   1.000
_cell.length_c   1.000
_cell.angle_alpha   90.00
_cell.angle_beta   90.00
_cell.angle_gamma   90.00
#
_symmetry.space_group_name_H-M   'P 1'
#
loop_
_entity.id
_entity.type
_entity.pdbx_description
1 polymer ?
#
loop_
_entity_poly.entity_id
_entity_poly.type
_entity_poly.pdbx_seq_one_letter_code
_entity_poly.pdbx_strand_id
1 'polypeptide(L)'
;MKTIWVIGGPGCGKGTQCDCMIEKYGFLHLSSGDLLRAEVASGSERGASLQDLMSKGLFVPTDIVLELIKEKMDKAREEGTTKTGFLIDGYPREKDQGILFEQNVCPVDLILFFDVANETLKKRLLGRAAISHRADDNEETIKKRIEIFNAKNNEIVEHYKDKVVRINAEGTVEEIFTVVTKALDALLA
;
A
#
# COMPACT_ATOMS: atom_id res chain seq x y z
N MET A 1 -17.09 -6.20 -6.79
CA MET A 1 -15.68 -6.28 -6.41
C MET A 1 -15.45 -5.36 -5.22
N LYS A 2 -14.73 -5.83 -4.19
CA LYS A 2 -14.38 -5.04 -3.01
C LYS A 2 -13.05 -4.31 -3.21
N THR A 3 -12.92 -3.09 -2.70
CA THR A 3 -11.68 -2.33 -2.72
C THR A 3 -11.17 -2.13 -1.30
N ILE A 4 -10.00 -2.69 -1.01
CA ILE A 4 -9.36 -2.65 0.31
C ILE A 4 -8.10 -1.82 0.21
N TRP A 5 -7.93 -0.83 1.08
CA TRP A 5 -6.64 -0.15 1.22
C TRP A 5 -5.81 -0.84 2.30
N VAL A 6 -4.56 -1.13 1.98
CA VAL A 6 -3.60 -1.77 2.87
C VAL A 6 -2.55 -0.75 3.25
N ILE A 7 -2.69 -0.20 4.46
CA ILE A 7 -1.90 0.92 4.95
C ILE A 7 -1.00 0.44 6.10
N GLY A 8 0.24 0.90 6.10
CA GLY A 8 1.17 0.64 7.19
C GLY A 8 2.55 1.20 6.89
N GLY A 9 3.36 1.33 7.94
CA GLY A 9 4.71 1.87 7.81
C GLY A 9 5.59 1.02 6.87
N PRO A 10 6.64 1.60 6.26
CA PRO A 10 7.58 0.84 5.46
C PRO A 10 8.20 -0.29 6.31
N GLY A 11 8.09 -1.54 5.85
CA GLY A 11 8.58 -2.70 6.61
C GLY A 11 7.59 -3.30 7.61
N CYS A 12 6.33 -2.86 7.64
CA CYS A 12 5.33 -3.40 8.56
C CYS A 12 4.88 -4.84 8.27
N GLY A 13 5.19 -5.39 7.08
CA GLY A 13 4.77 -6.74 6.68
C GLY A 13 3.51 -6.79 5.80
N LYS A 14 2.96 -5.64 5.41
CA LYS A 14 1.79 -5.53 4.53
C LYS A 14 1.87 -6.35 3.23
N GLY A 15 3.04 -6.43 2.59
CA GLY A 15 3.22 -7.19 1.34
C GLY A 15 2.99 -8.69 1.56
N THR A 16 3.62 -9.26 2.60
CA THR A 16 3.41 -10.65 3.01
C THR A 16 1.94 -10.94 3.32
N GLN A 17 1.27 -10.00 3.98
CA GLN A 17 -0.16 -10.14 4.30
C GLN A 17 -1.04 -10.03 3.05
N CYS A 18 -0.66 -9.18 2.07
CA CYS A 18 -1.28 -9.18 0.75
C CYS A 18 -1.14 -10.53 0.05
N ASP A 19 0.04 -11.15 0.07
CA ASP A 19 0.25 -12.48 -0.53
C ASP A 19 -0.70 -13.52 0.08
N CYS A 20 -0.84 -13.54 1.40
CA CYS A 20 -1.81 -14.40 2.09
C CYS A 20 -3.27 -14.09 1.68
N MET A 21 -3.63 -12.81 1.53
CA MET A 21 -4.96 -12.41 1.10
C MET A 21 -5.26 -12.79 -0.36
N ILE A 22 -4.26 -12.73 -1.25
CA ILE A 22 -4.37 -13.20 -2.63
C ILE A 22 -4.64 -14.70 -2.64
N GLU A 23 -3.83 -15.47 -1.92
CA GLU A 23 -3.95 -16.94 -1.88
C GLU A 23 -5.31 -17.40 -1.35
N LYS A 24 -5.77 -16.82 -0.24
CA LYS A 24 -7.02 -17.24 0.41
C LYS A 24 -8.28 -16.73 -0.30
N TYR A 25 -8.28 -15.48 -0.79
CA TYR A 25 -9.50 -14.80 -1.24
C TYR A 25 -9.52 -14.43 -2.72
N GLY A 26 -8.40 -14.56 -3.45
CA GLY A 26 -8.34 -14.25 -4.89
C GLY A 26 -8.43 -12.75 -5.21
N PHE A 27 -7.99 -11.89 -4.29
CA PHE A 27 -7.84 -10.47 -4.58
C PHE A 27 -6.72 -10.22 -5.61
N LEU A 28 -6.85 -9.14 -6.39
CA LEU A 28 -5.74 -8.60 -7.16
C LEU A 28 -4.97 -7.57 -6.34
N HIS A 29 -3.66 -7.76 -6.19
CA HIS A 29 -2.78 -6.84 -5.47
C HIS A 29 -2.21 -5.77 -6.39
N LEU A 30 -2.42 -4.51 -6.00
CA LEU A 30 -1.92 -3.32 -6.66
C LEU A 30 -1.05 -2.53 -5.67
N SER A 31 0.26 -2.70 -5.78
CA SER A 31 1.24 -1.96 -4.97
C SER A 31 1.62 -0.66 -5.66
N SER A 32 1.33 0.49 -5.05
CA SER A 32 1.69 1.80 -5.61
C SER A 32 3.19 1.91 -5.89
N GLY A 33 4.02 1.34 -5.01
CA GLY A 33 5.47 1.32 -5.20
C GLY A 33 5.91 0.47 -6.39
N ASP A 34 5.26 -0.66 -6.65
CA ASP A 34 5.58 -1.51 -7.81
C ASP A 34 5.07 -0.90 -9.12
N LEU A 35 3.90 -0.27 -9.11
CA LEU A 35 3.39 0.48 -10.26
C LEU A 35 4.35 1.61 -10.66
N LEU A 36 4.83 2.38 -9.69
CA LEU A 36 5.80 3.45 -9.94
C LEU A 36 7.14 2.91 -10.46
N ARG A 37 7.66 1.82 -9.88
CA ARG A 37 8.90 1.19 -10.37
C ARG A 37 8.74 0.64 -11.79
N ALA A 38 7.60 0.03 -12.10
CA ALA A 38 7.30 -0.47 -13.44
C ALA A 38 7.21 0.69 -14.45
N GLU A 39 6.58 1.81 -14.06
CA GLU A 39 6.51 3.01 -14.88
C GLU A 39 7.91 3.59 -15.17
N VAL A 40 8.77 3.68 -14.15
CA VAL A 40 10.19 4.06 -14.32
C VAL A 40 10.92 3.12 -15.27
N ALA A 41 10.75 1.80 -15.08
CA ALA A 41 11.40 0.79 -15.91
C ALA A 41 10.90 0.76 -17.36
N SER A 42 9.71 1.30 -17.63
CA SER A 42 9.16 1.40 -19.00
C SER A 42 9.93 2.38 -19.88
N GLY A 43 10.70 3.30 -19.30
CA GLY A 43 11.39 4.37 -20.02
C GLY A 43 10.46 5.46 -20.56
N SER A 44 9.22 5.53 -20.09
CA SER A 44 8.27 6.59 -20.46
C SER A 44 8.75 7.97 -19.97
N GLU A 45 8.24 9.04 -20.59
CA GLU A 45 8.50 10.43 -20.15
C GLU A 45 8.04 10.65 -18.69
N ARG A 46 6.89 10.05 -18.33
CA ARG A 46 6.39 9.97 -16.95
C ARG A 46 7.39 9.25 -16.04
N GLY A 47 7.90 8.09 -16.45
CA GLY A 47 8.89 7.30 -15.73
C GLY A 47 10.21 8.03 -15.43
N ALA A 48 10.72 8.82 -16.38
CA ALA A 48 11.93 9.62 -16.17
C ALA A 48 11.77 10.63 -15.02
N SER A 49 10.61 11.29 -14.92
CA SER A 49 10.31 12.23 -13.84
C SER A 49 10.13 11.55 -12.48
N LEU A 50 9.63 10.31 -12.46
CA LEU A 50 9.42 9.52 -11.25
C LEU A 50 10.74 9.05 -10.62
N GLN A 51 11.74 8.73 -11.44
CA GLN A 51 13.02 8.19 -10.98
C GLN A 51 13.72 9.10 -9.96
N ASP A 52 13.74 10.42 -10.22
CA ASP A 52 14.37 11.40 -9.33
C ASP A 52 13.65 11.49 -7.98
N LEU A 53 12.31 11.63 -8.01
CA LEU A 53 11.49 11.73 -6.80
C LEU A 53 11.63 10.48 -5.92
N MET A 54 11.58 9.29 -6.52
CA MET A 54 11.68 8.01 -5.80
C MET A 54 13.06 7.83 -5.17
N SER A 55 14.14 8.18 -5.88
CA SER A 55 15.51 8.06 -5.35
C SER A 55 15.73 8.92 -4.10
N LYS A 56 15.04 10.06 -4.01
CA LYS A 56 15.11 11.01 -2.88
C LYS A 56 14.13 10.67 -1.75
N GLY A 57 13.31 9.63 -1.90
CA GLY A 57 12.27 9.27 -0.94
C GLY A 57 11.12 10.29 -0.88
N LEU A 58 10.94 11.10 -1.92
CA LEU A 58 9.89 12.11 -2.02
C LEU A 58 8.58 11.48 -2.49
N PHE A 59 7.47 12.18 -2.23
CA PHE A 59 6.18 11.78 -2.78
C PHE A 59 6.12 12.04 -4.28
N VAL A 60 5.51 11.09 -4.97
CA VAL A 60 5.07 11.25 -6.35
C VAL A 60 3.76 12.04 -6.34
N PRO A 61 3.55 12.97 -7.30
CA PRO A 61 2.29 13.68 -7.45
C PRO A 61 1.05 12.76 -7.41
N THR A 62 0.02 13.23 -6.70
CA THR A 62 -1.20 12.46 -6.40
C THR A 62 -1.95 12.01 -7.65
N ASP A 63 -2.02 12.87 -8.66
CA ASP A 63 -2.63 12.62 -9.97
C ASP A 63 -1.96 11.45 -10.70
N ILE A 64 -0.63 11.41 -10.73
CA ILE A 64 0.13 10.34 -11.39
C ILE A 64 -0.14 8.99 -10.72
N VAL A 65 -0.08 8.92 -9.38
CA VAL A 65 -0.31 7.67 -8.65
C VAL A 65 -1.75 7.19 -8.85
N LEU A 66 -2.71 8.12 -8.84
CA LEU A 66 -4.12 7.81 -9.03
C LEU A 66 -4.39 7.27 -10.44
N GLU A 67 -3.82 7.90 -11.47
CA GLU A 67 -3.95 7.47 -12.86
C GLU A 67 -3.41 6.03 -13.04
N LEU A 68 -2.20 5.75 -12.54
CA LEU A 68 -1.61 4.42 -12.59
C LEU A 68 -2.47 3.35 -11.92
N ILE A 69 -3.04 3.65 -10.76
CA ILE A 69 -3.93 2.72 -10.06
C ILE A 69 -5.22 2.51 -10.87
N LYS A 70 -5.83 3.60 -11.35
CA LYS A 70 -7.08 3.56 -12.14
C LYS A 70 -6.91 2.74 -13.41
N GLU A 71 -5.88 3.00 -14.21
CA GLU A 71 -5.57 2.25 -15.43
C GLU A 71 -5.48 0.75 -15.18
N LYS A 72 -4.80 0.36 -14.08
CA LYS A 72 -4.65 -1.06 -13.71
C LYS A 72 -5.95 -1.69 -13.24
N MET A 73 -6.74 -0.96 -12.47
CA MET A 73 -8.06 -1.45 -12.01
C MET A 73 -9.03 -1.62 -13.17
N ASP A 74 -9.08 -0.66 -14.10
CA ASP A 74 -9.97 -0.70 -15.26
C ASP A 74 -9.59 -1.84 -16.20
N LYS A 75 -8.30 -1.98 -16.53
CA LYS A 75 -7.80 -3.12 -17.31
C LYS A 75 -8.15 -4.47 -16.67
N ALA A 76 -7.95 -4.60 -15.36
CA ALA A 76 -8.26 -5.84 -14.64
C ALA A 76 -9.77 -6.17 -14.63
N ARG A 77 -10.64 -5.14 -14.65
CA ARG A 77 -12.09 -5.31 -14.77
C ARG A 77 -12.47 -5.80 -16.16
N GLU A 78 -11.89 -5.21 -17.20
CA GLU A 78 -12.10 -5.60 -18.59
C GLU A 78 -11.66 -7.04 -18.85
N GLU A 79 -10.50 -7.43 -18.32
CA GLU A 79 -9.94 -8.78 -18.46
C GLU A 79 -10.55 -9.81 -17.50
N GLY A 80 -11.32 -9.37 -16.50
CA GLY A 80 -11.90 -10.25 -15.48
C GLY A 80 -10.84 -10.91 -14.57
N THR A 81 -9.69 -10.26 -14.35
CA THR A 81 -8.52 -10.80 -13.63
C THR A 81 -8.82 -11.18 -12.18
N THR A 82 -9.79 -10.52 -11.56
CA THR A 82 -10.29 -10.86 -10.21
C THR A 82 -11.80 -10.72 -10.15
N LYS A 83 -12.46 -11.61 -9.40
CA LYS A 83 -13.89 -11.51 -9.08
C LYS A 83 -14.12 -10.93 -7.69
N THR A 84 -13.16 -11.11 -6.79
CA THR A 84 -13.22 -10.66 -5.38
C THR A 84 -13.00 -9.15 -5.31
N GLY A 85 -11.94 -8.64 -5.93
CA GLY A 85 -11.63 -7.22 -6.01
C GLY A 85 -10.16 -6.90 -5.77
N PHE A 86 -9.87 -5.74 -5.18
CA PHE A 86 -8.54 -5.12 -5.19
C PHE A 86 -7.98 -4.90 -3.79
N LEU A 87 -6.69 -5.20 -3.62
CA LEU A 87 -5.85 -4.77 -2.50
C LEU A 87 -4.96 -3.64 -2.99
N ILE A 88 -5.21 -2.42 -2.56
CA ILE A 88 -4.38 -1.26 -2.89
C ILE A 88 -3.34 -1.07 -1.78
N ASP A 89 -2.10 -1.50 -2.05
CA ASP A 89 -1.00 -1.50 -1.09
C ASP A 89 -0.15 -0.23 -1.18
N GLY A 90 0.02 0.44 -0.05
CA GLY A 90 0.85 1.63 0.07
C GLY A 90 0.20 2.89 -0.51
N TYR A 91 -1.14 2.90 -0.54
CA TYR A 91 -2.00 4.02 -0.91
C TYR A 91 -3.30 3.97 -0.06
N PRO A 92 -3.92 5.10 0.27
CA PRO A 92 -3.38 6.45 0.14
C PRO A 92 -2.23 6.70 1.14
N ARG A 93 -1.33 7.62 0.79
CA ARG A 93 -0.26 8.10 1.70
C ARG A 93 -0.55 9.47 2.30
N GLU A 94 -1.53 10.17 1.75
CA GLU A 94 -2.08 11.42 2.28
C GLU A 94 -3.61 11.39 2.16
N LYS A 95 -4.31 12.10 3.05
CA LYS A 95 -5.78 12.14 3.09
C LYS A 95 -6.39 12.52 1.73
N ASP A 96 -5.85 13.54 1.07
CA ASP A 96 -6.38 14.06 -0.19
C ASP A 96 -6.26 13.04 -1.33
N GLN A 97 -5.29 12.12 -1.27
CA GLN A 97 -5.22 10.99 -2.20
C GLN A 97 -6.43 10.08 -2.04
N GLY A 98 -6.80 9.74 -0.81
CA GLY A 98 -7.98 8.91 -0.54
C GLY A 98 -9.27 9.55 -1.03
N ILE A 99 -9.43 10.85 -0.78
CA ILE A 99 -10.60 11.63 -1.24
C ILE A 99 -10.68 11.60 -2.77
N LEU A 100 -9.57 11.88 -3.45
CA LEU A 100 -9.55 11.91 -4.92
C LEU A 100 -9.79 10.51 -5.52
N PHE A 101 -9.32 9.45 -4.85
CA PHE A 101 -9.60 8.07 -5.25
C PHE A 101 -11.09 7.74 -5.18
N GLU A 102 -11.76 8.03 -4.07
CA GLU A 102 -13.19 7.76 -3.96
C GLU A 102 -14.02 8.56 -4.97
N GLN A 103 -13.59 9.78 -5.30
CA GLN A 103 -14.24 10.63 -6.31
C GLN A 103 -14.08 10.13 -7.74
N ASN A 104 -12.91 9.60 -8.10
CA ASN A 104 -12.55 9.36 -9.51
C ASN A 104 -12.37 7.87 -9.89
N VAL A 105 -12.34 6.97 -8.91
CA VAL A 105 -12.09 5.54 -9.11
C VAL A 105 -13.22 4.70 -8.54
N CYS A 106 -13.32 4.60 -7.21
CA CYS A 106 -14.44 3.95 -6.50
C CYS A 106 -14.33 4.17 -4.98
N PRO A 107 -15.42 4.00 -4.22
CA PRO A 107 -15.37 3.99 -2.76
C PRO A 107 -14.41 2.91 -2.23
N VAL A 108 -13.76 3.16 -1.08
CA VAL A 108 -13.08 2.11 -0.32
C VAL A 108 -14.10 1.36 0.54
N ASP A 109 -14.00 0.04 0.59
CA ASP A 109 -14.85 -0.82 1.42
C ASP A 109 -14.25 -1.01 2.82
N LEU A 110 -12.92 -1.15 2.92
CA LEU A 110 -12.21 -1.44 4.16
C LEU A 110 -10.77 -0.93 4.08
N ILE A 111 -10.26 -0.45 5.22
CA ILE A 111 -8.85 -0.08 5.39
C ILE A 111 -8.24 -0.99 6.44
N LEU A 112 -7.24 -1.77 6.03
CA LEU A 112 -6.41 -2.56 6.94
C LEU A 112 -5.19 -1.73 7.31
N PHE A 113 -5.14 -1.26 8.56
CA PHE A 113 -4.04 -0.45 9.07
C PHE A 113 -3.09 -1.30 9.92
N PHE A 114 -1.91 -1.60 9.40
CA PHE A 114 -0.86 -2.39 10.05
C PHE A 114 -0.01 -1.48 10.94
N ASP A 115 -0.27 -1.57 12.24
CA ASP A 115 0.40 -0.81 13.29
C ASP A 115 1.63 -1.59 13.81
N VAL A 116 2.79 -0.94 13.82
CA VAL A 116 4.08 -1.53 14.17
C VAL A 116 4.95 -0.45 14.80
N ALA A 117 5.67 -0.80 15.87
CA ALA A 117 6.60 0.14 16.49
C ALA A 117 7.71 0.57 15.52
N ASN A 118 8.10 1.86 15.58
CA ASN A 118 9.16 2.41 14.73
C ASN A 118 10.47 1.63 14.79
N GLU A 119 10.84 1.11 15.96
CA GLU A 119 12.05 0.30 16.12
C GLU A 119 11.96 -1.03 15.37
N THR A 120 10.78 -1.67 15.38
CA THR A 120 10.51 -2.87 14.59
C THR A 120 10.58 -2.56 13.08
N LEU A 121 10.01 -1.44 12.63
CA LEU A 121 10.09 -1.01 11.23
C LEU A 121 11.54 -0.81 10.77
N LYS A 122 12.33 -0.05 11.54
CA LYS A 122 13.76 0.19 11.23
C LYS A 122 14.54 -1.12 11.13
N LYS A 123 14.40 -2.01 12.12
CA LYS A 123 15.09 -3.31 12.14
C LYS A 123 14.75 -4.15 10.89
N ARG A 124 13.47 -4.23 10.52
CA ARG A 124 13.01 -4.97 9.33
C ARG A 124 13.53 -4.34 8.03
N LEU A 125 13.55 -3.02 7.93
CA LEU A 125 14.04 -2.31 6.75
C LEU A 125 15.55 -2.45 6.54
N LEU A 126 16.34 -2.37 7.62
CA LEU A 126 17.79 -2.62 7.56
C LEU A 126 18.09 -4.06 7.11
N GLY A 127 17.34 -5.04 7.63
CA GLY A 127 17.46 -6.43 7.17
C GLY A 127 17.11 -6.59 5.69
N ARG A 128 16.09 -5.88 5.20
CA ARG A 128 15.71 -5.91 3.78
C ARG A 128 16.75 -5.24 2.89
N ALA A 129 17.31 -4.10 3.30
CA ALA A 129 18.35 -3.38 2.56
C ALA A 129 19.57 -4.26 2.27
N ALA A 130 19.90 -5.21 3.17
CA ALA A 130 20.99 -6.15 2.98
C ALA A 130 20.74 -7.18 1.85
N ILE A 131 19.50 -7.37 1.41
CA ILE A 131 19.11 -8.42 0.46
C ILE A 131 18.46 -7.83 -0.81
N SER A 132 17.88 -6.62 -0.72
CA SER A 132 17.15 -6.00 -1.82
C SER A 132 18.04 -5.04 -2.63
N HIS A 133 17.94 -5.09 -3.96
CA HIS A 133 18.59 -4.15 -4.87
C HIS A 133 17.76 -2.86 -5.10
N ARG A 134 16.97 -2.44 -4.10
CA ARG A 134 16.16 -1.23 -4.21
C ARG A 134 17.00 0.00 -3.92
N ALA A 135 17.07 0.93 -4.88
CA ALA A 135 17.80 2.18 -4.72
C ALA A 135 17.28 3.05 -3.54
N ASP A 136 15.99 2.89 -3.17
CA ASP A 136 15.33 3.61 -2.08
C ASP A 136 15.45 2.95 -0.69
N ASP A 137 16.23 1.88 -0.55
CA ASP A 137 16.46 1.18 0.73
C ASP A 137 17.81 1.56 1.38
N ASN A 138 18.17 2.85 1.34
CA ASN A 138 19.28 3.39 2.15
C ASN A 138 18.77 3.99 3.48
N GLU A 139 19.66 4.12 4.47
CA GLU A 139 19.30 4.54 5.83
C GLU A 139 18.59 5.90 5.90
N GLU A 140 19.07 6.89 5.13
CA GLU A 140 18.49 8.22 5.10
C GLU A 140 17.06 8.19 4.53
N THR A 141 16.86 7.46 3.42
CA THR A 141 15.54 7.29 2.80
C THR A 141 14.60 6.50 3.71
N ILE A 142 15.08 5.47 4.41
CA ILE A 142 14.30 4.69 5.38
C ILE A 142 13.76 5.60 6.49
N LYS A 143 14.62 6.44 7.07
CA LYS A 143 14.24 7.37 8.14
C LYS A 143 13.17 8.36 7.65
N LYS A 144 13.39 9.00 6.50
CA LYS A 144 12.42 9.93 5.90
C LYS A 144 11.05 9.27 5.67
N ARG A 145 11.03 8.03 5.16
CA ARG A 145 9.78 7.30 4.90
C ARG A 145 9.00 7.00 6.17
N ILE A 146 9.67 6.67 7.28
CA ILE A 146 9.02 6.44 8.57
C ILE A 146 8.47 7.76 9.14
N GLU A 147 9.26 8.84 9.11
CA GLU A 147 8.85 10.16 9.59
C GLU A 147 7.62 10.68 8.85
N ILE A 148 7.65 10.61 7.51
CA ILE A 148 6.55 11.01 6.65
C ILE A 148 5.29 10.16 6.92
N PHE A 149 5.44 8.84 7.04
CA PHE A 149 4.32 7.96 7.35
C PHE A 149 3.66 8.35 8.68
N ASN A 150 4.45 8.56 9.73
CA ASN A 150 3.95 8.93 11.05
C ASN A 150 3.27 10.31 11.07
N ALA A 151 3.78 11.27 10.29
CA ALA A 151 3.21 12.61 10.21
C ALA A 151 1.84 12.63 9.51
N LYS A 152 1.60 11.74 8.53
CA LYS A 152 0.44 11.83 7.63
C LYS A 152 -0.65 10.81 7.89
N ASN A 153 -0.32 9.64 8.45
CA ASN A 153 -1.29 8.54 8.53
C ASN A 153 -2.48 8.83 9.45
N ASN A 154 -2.29 9.62 10.51
CA ASN A 154 -3.34 9.96 11.47
C ASN A 154 -4.52 10.68 10.79
N GLU A 155 -4.25 11.55 9.81
CA GLU A 155 -5.30 12.24 9.06
C GLU A 155 -6.16 11.28 8.23
N ILE A 156 -5.55 10.24 7.66
CA ILE A 156 -6.25 9.21 6.88
C ILE A 156 -7.11 8.38 7.82
N VAL A 157 -6.52 7.90 8.93
CA VAL A 157 -7.22 7.03 9.88
C VAL A 157 -8.40 7.75 10.53
N GLU A 158 -8.27 9.03 10.89
CA GLU A 158 -9.39 9.78 11.45
C GLU A 158 -10.50 10.03 10.41
N HIS A 159 -10.13 10.38 9.17
CA HIS A 159 -11.10 10.64 8.12
C HIS A 159 -11.94 9.40 7.76
N TYR A 160 -11.33 8.22 7.78
CA TYR A 160 -11.96 6.95 7.41
C TYR A 160 -12.23 6.01 8.60
N LYS A 161 -12.31 6.53 9.83
CA LYS A 161 -12.35 5.72 11.05
C LYS A 161 -13.39 4.61 11.06
N ASP A 162 -14.54 4.81 10.44
CA ASP A 162 -15.63 3.83 10.36
C ASP A 162 -15.33 2.65 9.42
N LYS A 163 -14.31 2.79 8.58
CA LYS A 163 -13.82 1.76 7.64
C LYS A 163 -12.45 1.20 8.03
N VAL A 164 -11.83 1.67 9.12
CA VAL A 164 -10.48 1.26 9.52
C VAL A 164 -10.53 0.11 10.51
N VAL A 165 -9.81 -0.96 10.19
CA VAL A 165 -9.43 -2.01 11.14
C VAL A 165 -7.94 -1.89 11.42
N ARG A 166 -7.61 -1.55 12.68
CA ARG A 166 -6.23 -1.52 13.16
C ARG A 166 -5.76 -2.93 13.51
N ILE A 167 -4.59 -3.28 13.01
CA ILE A 167 -3.98 -4.60 13.16
C ILE A 167 -2.62 -4.42 13.81
N ASN A 168 -2.42 -5.01 14.97
CA ASN A 168 -1.08 -5.15 15.53
C ASN A 168 -0.28 -6.08 14.62
N ALA A 169 0.76 -5.55 13.98
CA ALA A 169 1.60 -6.27 13.04
C ALA A 169 2.98 -6.65 13.63
N GLU A 170 2.99 -6.84 14.95
CA GLU A 170 4.01 -7.53 15.71
C GLU A 170 3.54 -8.96 16.04
N GLY A 171 4.41 -9.95 15.79
CA GLY A 171 4.08 -11.36 15.91
C GLY A 171 4.42 -12.15 14.64
N THR A 172 3.88 -13.37 14.53
CA THR A 172 4.07 -14.20 13.35
C THR A 172 3.12 -13.81 12.21
N VAL A 173 3.41 -14.28 10.99
CA VAL A 173 2.56 -14.01 9.82
C VAL A 173 1.15 -14.56 10.04
N GLU A 174 1.04 -15.74 10.65
CA GLU A 174 -0.22 -16.45 10.90
C GLU A 174 -1.07 -15.75 11.96
N GLU A 175 -0.46 -15.26 13.03
CA GLU A 175 -1.16 -14.49 14.09
C GLU A 175 -1.76 -13.22 13.52
N ILE A 176 -0.97 -12.46 12.74
CA ILE A 176 -1.42 -11.24 12.07
C ILE A 176 -2.53 -11.56 11.06
N PHE A 177 -2.35 -12.62 10.26
CA PHE A 177 -3.31 -13.01 9.24
C PHE A 177 -4.64 -13.50 9.84
N THR A 178 -4.62 -14.06 11.05
CA THR A 178 -5.85 -14.41 11.78
C THR A 178 -6.72 -13.18 12.04
N VAL A 179 -6.11 -12.02 12.33
CA VAL A 179 -6.85 -10.76 12.51
C VAL A 179 -7.37 -10.22 11.17
N VAL A 180 -6.53 -10.26 10.12
CA VAL A 180 -6.89 -9.86 8.75
C VAL A 180 -8.10 -10.65 8.26
N THR A 181 -8.06 -11.98 8.42
CA THR A 181 -9.12 -12.86 7.95
C THR A 181 -10.44 -12.60 8.65
N LYS A 182 -10.45 -12.36 9.97
CA LYS A 182 -11.66 -11.95 10.69
C LYS A 182 -12.32 -10.69 10.10
N ALA A 183 -11.51 -9.70 9.72
CA ALA A 183 -12.02 -8.46 9.12
C ALA A 183 -12.56 -8.69 7.71
N LEU A 184 -11.85 -9.47 6.89
CA LEU A 184 -12.26 -9.77 5.52
C LEU A 184 -13.48 -10.69 5.45
N ASP A 185 -13.55 -11.71 6.30
CA ASP A 185 -14.69 -12.64 6.34
C ASP A 185 -15.98 -11.89 6.70
N ALA A 186 -15.91 -10.90 7.60
CA ALA A 186 -17.06 -10.04 7.92
C ALA A 186 -17.48 -9.11 6.77
N LEU A 187 -16.53 -8.68 5.93
CA LEU A 187 -16.79 -7.83 4.77
C LEU A 187 -17.37 -8.62 3.57
N LEU A 188 -16.96 -9.88 3.44
CA LEU A 188 -17.27 -10.75 2.29
C LEU A 188 -18.48 -11.66 2.53
N ALA A 189 -18.99 -11.72 3.76
CA ALA A 189 -20.25 -12.40 4.11
C ALA A 189 -21.45 -11.73 3.41
#